data_AF-A0A5C5VRS1-F1
#
_entry.id   AF-A0A5C5VRS1-F1
#
_cell.length_a   1.000
_cell.length_b   1.000
_cell.length_c   1.000
_cell.angle_alpha   90.00
_cell.angle_beta   90.00
_cell.angle_gamma   90.00
#
_symmetry.space_group_name_H-M   'P 1'
#
loop_
_entity.id
_entity.type
_entity.pdbx_description
1 polymer ?
#
loop_
_entity_poly.entity_id
_entity_poly.type
_entity_poly.pdbx_seq_one_letter_code
_entity_poly.pdbx_strand_id
1 'polypeptide(L)' 'MSVVFIMAPIALVLAAVAVVGFVWAARDGQFDDVETPKHRILFDDPPPKADVTDKR' A
#
# COMPACT_ATOMS: atom_id res chain seq x y z
N MET A 1 -16.98 7.48 36.80
CA MET A 1 -15.55 7.86 36.69
C MET A 1 -14.63 6.63 36.81
N SER A 2 -14.85 5.60 35.99
CA SER A 2 -14.06 4.34 36.01
C SER A 2 -13.64 3.90 34.60
N VAL A 3 -14.41 4.30 33.58
CA VAL A 3 -14.16 3.96 32.17
C VAL A 3 -12.81 4.46 31.65
N VAL A 4 -12.28 5.56 32.19
CA VAL A 4 -10.98 6.12 31.81
C VAL A 4 -9.84 5.13 32.10
N PHE A 5 -9.94 4.35 33.18
CA PHE A 5 -8.93 3.34 33.51
C PHE A 5 -8.91 2.16 32.53
N ILE A 6 -9.97 1.97 31.75
CA ILE A 6 -10.04 0.95 30.70
C ILE A 6 -9.69 1.56 29.35
N MET A 7 -10.18 2.77 29.03
CA MET A 7 -9.90 3.40 27.74
C MET A 7 -8.46 3.87 27.59
N ALA A 8 -7.83 4.38 28.66
CA ALA A 8 -6.45 4.85 28.62
C ALA A 8 -5.45 3.75 28.20
N PRO A 9 -5.44 2.55 28.82
CA PRO A 9 -4.54 1.49 28.38
C PRO A 9 -4.88 0.98 26.98
N ILE A 10 -6.16 0.89 26.60
CA ILE A 10 -6.55 0.50 25.24
C ILE A 10 -6.00 1.49 24.21
N ALA A 11 -6.16 2.80 24.44
CA ALA A 11 -5.63 3.82 23.57
C ALA A 11 -4.10 3.75 23.46
N LEU A 12 -3.41 3.48 24.57
CA LEU A 12 -1.96 3.34 24.61
C LEU A 12 -1.48 2.11 23.82
N VAL A 13 -2.19 0.99 23.92
CA VAL A 13 -1.92 -0.22 23.12
C VAL A 13 -2.15 0.05 21.63
N LEU A 14 -3.26 0.71 21.27
CA LEU A 14 -3.53 1.07 19.87
C LEU A 14 -2.45 2.00 19.30
N ALA A 15 -2.03 3.01 20.07
CA ALA A 15 -0.94 3.89 19.68
C ALA A 15 0.38 3.13 19.51
N ALA A 16 0.71 2.22 20.43
CA ALA A 16 1.91 1.39 20.33
C ALA A 16 1.88 0.50 19.08
N VAL A 17 0.74 -0.15 18.79
CA VAL A 17 0.56 -0.97 17.58
C VAL A 17 0.74 -0.13 16.32
N ALA A 18 0.18 1.09 16.28
CA ALA A 18 0.33 1.99 15.16
C ALA A 18 1.81 2.39 14.93
N VAL A 19 2.54 2.73 15.99
CA VAL A 19 3.96 3.07 15.91
C VAL A 19 4.80 1.88 15.46
N VAL A 20 4.57 0.69 16.01
CA VAL A 20 5.29 -0.53 15.61
C VAL A 20 5.01 -0.88 14.15
N GLY A 21 3.74 -0.82 13.73
CA GLY A 21 3.34 -1.06 12.33
C GLY A 21 3.97 -0.05 11.38
N PHE A 22 4.00 1.23 11.75
CA PHE A 22 4.65 2.28 10.98
C PHE A 22 6.16 2.04 10.83
N VAL A 23 6.86 1.74 11.94
CA VAL A 23 8.31 1.46 11.91
C VAL A 23 8.61 0.21 11.09
N TRP A 24 7.78 -0.84 11.18
CA TRP A 24 7.93 -2.03 10.36
C TRP A 24 7.78 -1.72 8.87
N ALA A 25 6.70 -1.04 8.47
CA ALA A 25 6.45 -0.65 7.07
C ALA A 25 7.54 0.29 6.52
N ALA A 26 8.04 1.21 7.36
CA ALA A 26 9.13 2.11 6.99
C ALA A 26 10.46 1.38 6.79
N ARG A 27 10.70 0.28 7.52
CA ARG A 27 11.91 -0.55 7.35
C ARG A 27 11.79 -1.54 6.19
N ASP A 28 10.57 -1.96 5.85
CA ASP A 28 10.28 -2.86 4.72
C ASP A 28 10.39 -2.15 3.36
N GLY A 29 10.67 -0.84 3.34
CA GLY A 29 10.83 -0.07 2.10
C GLY A 29 9.50 0.16 1.37
N GLN A 30 8.35 0.00 2.04
CA GLN A 30 7.03 0.18 1.41
C GLN A 30 6.80 1.61 0.86
N PHE A 31 7.56 2.58 1.37
CA PHE A 31 7.52 3.98 0.94
C PHE A 31 8.59 4.33 -0.10
N ASP A 32 9.47 3.39 -0.47
CA ASP A 32 10.55 3.65 -1.43
C ASP A 32 10.04 3.60 -2.88
N ASP A 33 8.90 2.94 -3.13
CA ASP A 33 8.28 2.86 -4.45
C ASP A 33 7.26 3.98 -4.70
N VAL A 34 7.75 5.23 -4.80
CA VAL A 34 6.95 6.39 -5.22
C VAL A 34 7.01 6.67 -6.74
N GLU A 35 7.86 5.94 -7.46
CA GLU A 35 8.19 6.20 -8.87
C GLU A 35 7.51 5.24 -9.85
N THR A 36 7.31 3.97 -9.48
CA THR A 36 6.71 2.95 -10.37
C THR A 36 5.30 3.28 -10.87
N PRO A 37 4.41 3.99 -10.15
CA PRO A 37 3.08 4.35 -10.68
C PRO A 37 3.13 5.22 -11.94
N LYS A 38 4.13 6.11 -12.06
CA LYS A 38 4.25 7.06 -13.19
C LYS A 38 4.69 6.37 -14.47
N HIS A 39 5.48 5.30 -14.37
CA HIS A 39 5.94 4.56 -15.53
C HIS A 39 4.87 3.63 -16.10
N ARG A 40 3.92 3.14 -15.30
CA ARG A 40 2.80 2.33 -15.79
C ARG A 40 1.87 3.08 -16.73
N ILE A 41 1.57 4.36 -16.45
CA ILE A 41 0.61 5.12 -17.27
C ILE A 41 1.19 5.62 -18.59
N LEU A 42 2.53 5.71 -18.69
CA LEU A 42 3.23 6.18 -19.90
C LEU A 42 3.68 5.02 -20.81
N PHE A 43 3.83 3.82 -20.26
CA PHE A 43 4.24 2.60 -20.97
C PHE A 43 3.16 1.51 -20.93
N ASP A 44 1.88 1.88 -21.00
CA ASP A 44 0.85 0.91 -21.40
C ASP A 44 1.19 0.50 -22.84
N ASP A 45 1.95 -0.59 -22.97
CA ASP A 45 2.23 -1.21 -24.26
C ASP A 45 0.90 -1.40 -24.97
N PRO A 46 0.77 -0.94 -26.24
CA PRO A 46 -0.47 -1.12 -26.97
C PRO A 46 -0.83 -2.62 -26.93
N PRO A 47 -2.11 -2.96 -26.66
CA PRO A 47 -2.52 -4.35 -26.58
C PRO A 47 -2.00 -5.08 -27.81
N PRO A 48 -1.44 -6.30 -27.66
CA PRO A 48 -0.89 -7.03 -28.79
C PRO A 48 -1.93 -7.03 -29.89
N LYS A 49 -1.57 -6.47 -31.06
CA LYS A 49 -2.47 -6.44 -32.22
C LYS A 49 -2.96 -7.88 -32.39
N ALA A 50 -4.25 -8.08 -32.18
CA ALA A 50 -4.88 -9.33 -32.56
C ALA A 50 -4.61 -9.43 -34.06
N ASP A 51 -3.75 -10.36 -34.44
CA ASP A 51 -3.49 -10.71 -35.82
C ASP A 51 -4.80 -11.27 -36.38
N VAL A 52 -5.68 -10.39 -36.82
CA VAL A 52 -6.82 -10.69 -37.69
C VAL A 52 -6.23 -11.00 -39.06
N THR A 53 -5.47 -12.10 -39.13
CA THR A 53 -5.15 -12.71 -40.41
C THR A 53 -6.34 -13.60 -40.74
N ASP A 54 -7.30 -12.94 -41.38
CA ASP A 54 -8.24 -13.50 -42.35
C ASP A 54 -7.60 -14.70 -43.07
N LYS A 55 -7.94 -15.90 -42.61
CA LYS A 55 -7.59 -17.14 -43.30
C LYS A 55 -8.81 -17.54 -44.13
N ARG A 56 -8.90 -16.92 -45.32
CA ARG A 56 -9.69 -17.42 -46.44
C ARG A 56 -9.32 -18.85 -46.81
#